data_AF-A0A5B7X2N1-F1
#
_entry.id   AF-A0A5B7X2N1-F1
#
_cell.length_a   1.000
_cell.length_b   1.000
_cell.length_c   1.000
_cell.angle_alpha   90.00
_cell.angle_beta   90.00
_cell.angle_gamma   90.00
#
_symmetry.space_group_name_H-M   'P 1'
#
loop_
_entity.id
_entity.type
_entity.pdbx_description
1 polymer ?
#
loop_
_entity_poly.entity_id
_entity_poly.type
_entity_poly.pdbx_seq_one_letter_code
_entity_poly.pdbx_strand_id
1 'polypeptide(L)'
;MMKFSISILICLFSFAVQGQKLSVLDIDSEVSKIDMDPGLEHYSFDTNDVYNRATDGGGSLEVWLLGKEIRKISQSIFLSNAQFITTVYLKNDQPIMIVETENQYPYDEQRNTFNYAEPETAYEKIIYSWHWEKDAITVRTRGESWGDEQGVDVGSYTSLLATARKILSRDSRQLRGSK
;
A
#
# COMPACT_ATOMS: atom_id res chain seq x y z
N MET A 1 18.22 -44.15 16.67
CA MET A 1 18.85 -42.98 16.02
C MET A 1 17.86 -41.95 15.44
N MET A 2 16.55 -42.21 15.37
CA MET A 2 15.57 -41.28 14.76
C MET A 2 15.16 -40.07 15.63
N LYS A 3 15.40 -40.12 16.96
CA LYS A 3 14.97 -39.07 17.91
C LYS A 3 15.82 -37.80 17.85
N PHE A 4 17.11 -37.90 17.49
CA PHE A 4 17.99 -36.73 17.38
C PHE A 4 17.68 -35.87 16.14
N SER A 5 17.25 -36.50 15.05
CA SER A 5 16.90 -35.80 13.80
C SER A 5 15.62 -34.99 13.92
N ILE A 6 14.64 -35.46 14.71
CA ILE A 6 13.37 -34.76 14.93
C ILE A 6 13.56 -33.48 15.76
N SER A 7 14.43 -33.51 16.78
CA SER A 7 14.71 -32.33 17.61
C SER A 7 15.40 -31.20 16.85
N ILE A 8 16.31 -31.53 15.92
CA ILE A 8 16.99 -30.53 15.08
C ILE A 8 16.00 -29.85 14.14
N LEU A 9 15.05 -30.60 13.56
CA LEU A 9 14.03 -30.05 12.67
C LEU A 9 13.07 -29.09 13.40
N ILE A 10 12.68 -29.41 14.64
CA ILE A 10 11.80 -28.55 15.47
C ILE A 10 12.51 -27.23 15.86
N CYS A 11 13.80 -27.30 16.20
CA CYS A 11 14.58 -26.09 16.47
C CYS A 11 14.66 -25.18 15.24
N LEU A 12 14.97 -25.72 14.06
CA LEU A 12 15.10 -24.93 12.82
C LEU A 12 13.78 -24.23 12.44
N PHE A 13 12.63 -24.90 12.61
CA PHE A 13 11.32 -24.29 12.38
C PHE A 13 11.04 -23.13 13.35
N SER A 14 11.45 -23.25 14.61
CA SER A 14 11.22 -22.21 15.62
C SER A 14 12.03 -20.94 15.34
N PHE A 15 13.24 -21.06 14.80
CA PHE A 15 14.06 -19.91 14.40
C PHE A 15 13.49 -19.17 13.18
N ALA A 16 12.92 -19.88 12.20
CA ALA A 16 12.35 -19.26 11.01
C ALA A 16 11.14 -18.35 11.33
N VAL A 17 10.23 -18.82 12.21
CA VAL A 17 9.05 -18.05 12.63
C VAL A 17 9.44 -16.80 13.43
N GLN A 18 10.46 -16.90 14.29
CA GLN A 18 10.95 -15.75 15.05
C GLN A 18 11.63 -14.70 14.16
N GLY A 19 12.36 -15.11 13.13
CA GLY A 19 12.96 -14.20 12.15
C GLY A 19 11.94 -13.37 11.38
N GLN A 20 10.84 -13.99 10.94
CA GLN A 20 9.73 -13.29 10.27
C GLN A 20 8.99 -12.32 11.21
N LYS A 21 8.80 -12.69 12.48
CA LYS A 21 8.14 -11.81 13.45
C LYS A 21 8.96 -10.54 13.72
N LEU A 22 10.28 -10.67 13.82
CA LEU A 22 11.19 -9.54 14.00
C LEU A 22 11.18 -8.62 12.77
N SER A 23 11.22 -9.18 11.57
CA SER A 23 11.21 -8.37 10.33
C SER A 23 9.94 -7.53 10.18
N VAL A 24 8.78 -8.04 10.58
CA VAL A 24 7.52 -7.25 10.56
C VAL A 24 7.59 -6.07 11.52
N LEU A 25 8.04 -6.27 12.76
CA LEU A 25 8.16 -5.18 13.74
C LEU A 25 9.14 -4.10 13.29
N ASP A 26 10.23 -4.50 12.64
CA ASP A 26 11.21 -3.57 12.09
C ASP A 26 10.63 -2.75 10.92
N ILE A 27 9.83 -3.38 10.05
CA ILE A 27 9.13 -2.68 8.96
C ILE A 27 8.08 -1.71 9.54
N ASP A 28 7.28 -2.14 10.51
CA ASP A 28 6.28 -1.30 11.19
C ASP A 28 6.96 -0.05 11.80
N SER A 29 8.13 -0.22 12.41
CA SER A 29 8.93 0.89 12.96
C SER A 29 9.38 1.85 11.87
N GLU A 30 9.82 1.34 10.71
CA GLU A 30 10.27 2.19 9.61
C GLU A 30 9.13 2.95 8.95
N VAL A 31 7.99 2.29 8.73
CA VAL A 31 6.74 2.91 8.26
C VAL A 31 6.31 4.02 9.20
N SER A 32 6.34 3.76 10.52
CA SER A 32 6.00 4.76 11.53
C SER A 32 6.88 6.00 11.44
N LYS A 33 8.19 5.82 11.18
CA LYS A 33 9.09 6.98 10.95
C LYS A 33 8.72 7.75 9.69
N ILE A 34 8.34 7.07 8.61
CA ILE A 34 7.88 7.73 7.38
C ILE A 34 6.63 8.56 7.67
N ASP A 35 5.61 7.98 8.31
CA ASP A 35 4.35 8.69 8.58
C ASP A 35 4.51 9.88 9.55
N MET A 36 5.52 9.83 10.43
CA MET A 36 5.80 10.90 11.40
C MET A 36 6.86 11.91 10.93
N ASP A 37 7.45 11.75 9.73
CA ASP A 37 8.52 12.62 9.26
C ASP A 37 7.95 13.96 8.73
N PRO A 38 8.16 15.09 9.44
CA PRO A 38 7.66 16.39 9.01
C PRO A 38 8.42 16.97 7.82
N GLY A 39 9.55 16.36 7.43
CA GLY A 39 10.35 16.76 6.28
C GLY A 39 9.84 16.22 4.94
N LEU A 40 8.77 15.43 4.94
CA LEU A 40 8.18 14.92 3.71
C LEU A 40 7.39 15.99 2.95
N GLU A 41 7.77 16.22 1.71
CA GLU A 41 6.97 16.99 0.77
C GLU A 41 5.81 16.13 0.27
N HIS A 42 4.59 16.66 0.30
CA HIS A 42 3.37 15.96 -0.12
C HIS A 42 2.82 16.56 -1.41
N TYR A 43 2.50 15.68 -2.36
CA TYR A 43 1.88 16.02 -3.63
C TYR A 43 0.62 15.18 -3.80
N SER A 44 -0.45 15.79 -4.29
CA SER A 44 -1.72 15.12 -4.57
C SER A 44 -2.16 15.43 -6.01
N PHE A 45 -2.59 14.39 -6.72
CA PHE A 45 -2.99 14.43 -8.12
C PHE A 45 -4.36 13.77 -8.29
N ASP A 46 -5.23 14.34 -9.13
CA ASP A 46 -6.48 13.70 -9.51
C ASP A 46 -6.20 12.47 -10.40
N THR A 47 -6.77 11.31 -10.07
CA THR A 47 -6.55 10.08 -10.85
C THR A 47 -7.09 10.18 -12.27
N ASN A 48 -8.11 10.99 -12.51
CA ASN A 48 -8.66 11.21 -13.84
C ASN A 48 -7.63 11.88 -14.75
N ASP A 49 -6.88 12.86 -14.23
CA ASP A 49 -5.80 13.54 -14.96
C ASP A 49 -4.59 12.61 -15.15
N VAL A 50 -4.27 11.82 -14.13
CA VAL A 50 -3.14 10.88 -14.15
C VAL A 50 -3.34 9.77 -15.17
N TYR A 51 -4.52 9.15 -15.18
CA TYR A 51 -4.82 7.99 -16.03
C TYR A 51 -5.55 8.34 -17.32
N ASN A 52 -5.99 9.61 -17.47
CA ASN A 52 -6.82 10.07 -18.58
C ASN A 52 -8.08 9.21 -18.75
N ARG A 53 -8.71 8.87 -17.61
CA ARG A 53 -9.92 8.03 -17.53
C ARG A 53 -10.77 8.52 -16.36
N ALA A 54 -12.04 8.78 -16.61
CA ALA A 54 -12.99 9.09 -15.55
C ALA A 54 -13.33 7.81 -14.75
N THR A 55 -13.18 7.86 -13.44
CA THR A 55 -13.82 6.90 -12.53
C THR A 55 -15.12 7.51 -11.98
N ASP A 56 -16.10 6.67 -11.69
CA ASP A 56 -17.44 7.09 -11.23
C ASP A 56 -17.40 7.99 -9.99
N GLY A 57 -16.56 7.67 -9.00
CA GLY A 57 -16.38 8.49 -7.80
C GLY A 57 -15.14 9.39 -7.82
N GLY A 58 -14.35 9.38 -8.90
CA GLY A 58 -13.02 10.01 -8.92
C GLY A 58 -11.97 9.24 -8.12
N GLY A 59 -10.90 9.93 -7.74
CA GLY A 59 -9.78 9.35 -7.01
C GLY A 59 -8.60 10.31 -6.86
N SER A 60 -7.66 9.92 -6.00
CA SER A 60 -6.41 10.65 -5.79
C SER A 60 -5.21 9.73 -5.89
N LEU A 61 -4.11 10.26 -6.43
CA LEU A 61 -2.79 9.70 -6.29
C LEU A 61 -1.95 10.68 -5.47
N GLU A 62 -1.54 10.24 -4.29
CA GLU A 62 -0.75 11.02 -3.36
C GLU A 62 0.65 10.45 -3.24
N VAL A 63 1.64 11.34 -3.18
CA VAL A 63 3.05 10.98 -3.14
C VAL A 63 3.77 11.82 -2.09
N TRP A 64 4.54 11.15 -1.22
CA TRP A 64 5.38 11.80 -0.22
C TRP A 64 6.86 11.60 -0.56
N LEU A 65 7.61 12.71 -0.59
CA LEU A 65 9.01 12.75 -0.97
C LEU A 65 9.89 13.20 0.19
N LEU A 66 11.03 12.54 0.37
CA LEU A 66 12.15 13.11 1.13
C LEU A 66 13.22 13.54 0.14
N GLY A 67 13.25 14.84 -0.17
CA GLY A 67 14.07 15.38 -1.25
C GLY A 67 13.62 14.85 -2.62
N LYS A 68 14.33 13.86 -3.18
CA LYS A 68 13.98 13.25 -4.47
C LYS A 68 13.52 11.79 -4.36
N GLU A 69 13.58 11.21 -3.17
CA GLU A 69 13.20 9.83 -2.92
C GLU A 69 11.73 9.75 -2.56
N ILE A 70 10.98 8.87 -3.24
CA ILE A 70 9.60 8.59 -2.87
C ILE A 70 9.60 7.68 -1.65
N ARG A 71 8.94 8.10 -0.58
CA ARG A 71 8.85 7.35 0.69
C ARG A 71 7.48 6.72 0.90
N LYS A 72 6.44 7.30 0.34
CA LYS A 72 5.08 6.79 0.40
C LYS A 72 4.32 7.16 -0.87
N ILE A 73 3.48 6.25 -1.34
CA ILE A 73 2.49 6.48 -2.39
C ILE A 73 1.16 5.99 -1.86
N SER A 74 0.09 6.75 -2.04
CA SER A 74 -1.27 6.29 -1.73
C SER A 74 -2.16 6.58 -2.92
N GLN A 75 -2.84 5.55 -3.43
CA GLN A 75 -3.86 5.69 -4.45
C GLN A 75 -5.20 5.42 -3.81
N SER A 76 -6.16 6.33 -3.99
CA SER A 76 -7.57 6.12 -3.68
C SER A 76 -8.39 6.12 -4.97
N ILE A 77 -9.25 5.13 -5.13
CA ILE A 77 -10.25 5.05 -6.20
C ILE A 77 -11.62 4.95 -5.54
N PHE A 78 -12.50 5.90 -5.85
CA PHE A 78 -13.86 5.93 -5.34
C PHE A 78 -14.83 5.38 -6.39
N LEU A 79 -15.78 4.58 -5.93
CA LEU A 79 -16.97 4.14 -6.65
C LEU A 79 -18.21 4.64 -5.91
N SER A 80 -19.38 4.56 -6.55
CA SER A 80 -20.66 4.96 -5.96
C SER A 80 -20.94 4.38 -4.55
N ASN A 81 -20.45 3.17 -4.24
CA ASN A 81 -20.73 2.45 -2.99
C ASN A 81 -19.48 1.98 -2.22
N ALA A 82 -18.28 2.29 -2.70
CA ALA A 82 -17.04 1.81 -2.11
C ALA A 82 -15.85 2.72 -2.40
N GLN A 83 -14.77 2.54 -1.64
CA GLN A 83 -13.48 3.16 -1.86
C GLN A 83 -12.38 2.11 -1.73
N PHE A 84 -11.50 2.05 -2.73
CA PHE A 84 -10.33 1.19 -2.75
C PHE A 84 -9.09 2.07 -2.50
N ILE A 85 -8.28 1.70 -1.52
CA ILE A 85 -7.05 2.44 -1.20
C ILE A 85 -5.87 1.47 -1.23
N THR A 86 -4.86 1.80 -2.03
CA THR A 86 -3.57 1.11 -2.04
C THR A 86 -2.49 2.07 -1.58
N THR A 87 -1.88 1.79 -0.43
CA THR A 87 -0.75 2.55 0.10
C THR A 87 0.52 1.73 0.06
N VAL A 88 1.57 2.27 -0.55
CA VAL A 88 2.89 1.65 -0.69
C VAL A 88 3.91 2.49 0.05
N TYR A 89 4.58 1.90 1.04
CA TYR A 89 5.69 2.50 1.75
C TYR A 89 7.00 2.02 1.17
N LEU A 90 7.96 2.93 1.00
CA LEU A 90 9.22 2.66 0.33
C LEU A 90 10.43 3.02 1.18
N LYS A 91 11.49 2.22 0.98
CA LYS A 91 12.84 2.50 1.44
C LYS A 91 13.83 2.19 0.33
N ASN A 92 14.68 3.16 -0.01
CA ASN A 92 15.63 3.02 -1.11
C ASN A 92 14.95 2.59 -2.41
N ASP A 93 13.81 3.24 -2.74
CA ASP A 93 12.99 2.94 -3.92
C ASP A 93 12.39 1.52 -4.02
N GLN A 94 12.49 0.71 -2.95
CA GLN A 94 11.84 -0.60 -2.87
C GLN A 94 10.64 -0.54 -1.92
N PRO A 95 9.50 -1.16 -2.28
CA PRO A 95 8.39 -1.29 -1.35
C PRO A 95 8.85 -2.07 -0.12
N ILE A 96 8.41 -1.65 1.07
CA ILE A 96 8.67 -2.38 2.33
C ILE A 96 7.38 -2.83 3.00
N MET A 97 6.31 -2.06 2.80
CA MET A 97 4.97 -2.39 3.27
C MET A 97 3.95 -1.93 2.23
N ILE A 98 2.92 -2.74 2.04
CA ILE A 98 1.78 -2.42 1.19
C ILE A 98 0.52 -2.64 1.98
N VAL A 99 -0.38 -1.67 1.96
CA VAL A 99 -1.68 -1.71 2.61
C VAL A 99 -2.75 -1.52 1.56
N GLU A 100 -3.59 -2.53 1.40
CA GLU A 100 -4.79 -2.49 0.57
C GLU A 100 -6.00 -2.44 1.50
N THR A 101 -6.89 -1.49 1.29
CA THR A 101 -8.16 -1.40 2.03
C THR A 101 -9.32 -1.24 1.07
N GLU A 102 -10.42 -1.89 1.39
CA GLU A 102 -11.72 -1.69 0.75
C GLU A 102 -12.69 -1.21 1.80
N ASN A 103 -13.14 0.03 1.61
CA ASN A 103 -14.16 0.63 2.43
C ASN A 103 -15.49 0.57 1.67
N GLN A 104 -16.55 0.22 2.37
CA GLN A 104 -17.91 0.21 1.83
C GLN A 104 -18.73 1.31 2.49
N TYR A 105 -19.58 1.95 1.70
CA TYR A 105 -20.56 2.89 2.23
C TYR A 105 -21.85 2.11 2.52
N PRO A 106 -22.25 1.94 3.79
CA PRO A 106 -23.47 1.20 4.10
C PRO A 106 -24.68 1.95 3.56
N TYR A 107 -25.68 1.19 3.09
CA TYR A 107 -26.91 1.78 2.59
C TYR A 107 -27.82 2.18 3.77
N ASP A 108 -28.22 3.45 3.81
CA ASP A 108 -29.21 3.97 4.76
C ASP A 108 -30.60 3.81 4.14
N GLU A 109 -31.34 2.80 4.61
CA GLU A 109 -32.71 2.54 4.15
C GLU A 109 -33.68 3.68 4.47
N GLN A 110 -33.46 4.44 5.55
CA GLN A 110 -34.34 5.55 5.93
C GLN A 110 -34.18 6.75 5.01
N ARG A 111 -32.94 7.00 4.56
CA ARG A 111 -32.61 8.10 3.63
C ARG A 111 -32.58 7.67 2.17
N ASN A 112 -32.70 6.38 1.89
CA ASN A 112 -32.64 5.80 0.54
C ASN A 112 -31.37 6.23 -0.22
N THR A 113 -30.22 6.19 0.47
CA THR A 113 -28.92 6.63 -0.04
C THR A 113 -27.77 5.94 0.71
N PHE A 114 -26.55 5.99 0.19
CA PHE A 114 -25.37 5.48 0.91
C PHE A 114 -24.89 6.46 1.98
N ASN A 115 -24.47 5.96 3.14
CA ASN A 115 -23.85 6.75 4.19
C ASN A 115 -22.36 6.96 3.89
N TYR A 116 -22.04 8.04 3.17
CA TYR A 116 -20.67 8.41 2.83
C TYR A 116 -19.85 8.96 4.01
N ALA A 117 -20.49 9.31 5.13
CA ALA A 117 -19.82 9.89 6.28
C ALA A 117 -19.10 8.83 7.14
N GLU A 118 -19.58 7.59 7.10
CA GLU A 118 -19.11 6.49 7.95
C GLU A 118 -18.82 5.25 7.09
N PRO A 119 -17.75 5.27 6.27
CA PRO A 119 -17.30 4.08 5.58
C PRO A 119 -16.90 2.97 6.55
N GLU A 120 -17.28 1.74 6.24
CA GLU A 120 -16.84 0.54 6.96
C GLU A 120 -15.72 -0.17 6.18
N THR A 121 -14.60 -0.45 6.83
CA THR A 121 -13.53 -1.24 6.22
C THR A 121 -13.94 -2.71 6.14
N ALA A 122 -14.37 -3.13 4.95
CA ALA A 122 -14.81 -4.49 4.67
C ALA A 122 -13.63 -5.44 4.42
N TYR A 123 -12.51 -4.90 3.92
CA TYR A 123 -11.29 -5.66 3.64
C TYR A 123 -10.04 -4.84 3.97
N GLU A 124 -9.04 -5.52 4.53
CA GLU A 124 -7.69 -5.00 4.70
C GLU A 124 -6.67 -6.10 4.45
N LYS A 125 -5.64 -5.78 3.67
CA LYS A 125 -4.50 -6.65 3.42
C LYS A 125 -3.21 -5.86 3.60
N ILE A 126 -2.33 -6.36 4.46
CA ILE A 126 -1.03 -5.76 4.74
C ILE A 126 0.04 -6.76 4.36
N ILE A 127 0.95 -6.32 3.50
CA ILE A 127 2.03 -7.14 2.95
C ILE A 127 3.35 -6.54 3.39
N TYR A 128 4.23 -7.38 3.93
CA TYR A 128 5.53 -6.99 4.46
C TYR A 128 6.65 -7.74 3.73
N SER A 129 7.66 -7.01 3.27
CA SER A 129 8.91 -7.58 2.77
C SER A 129 10.01 -6.53 2.70
N TRP A 130 11.22 -6.83 3.18
CA TRP A 130 12.37 -5.94 2.97
C TRP A 130 12.89 -6.02 1.53
N HIS A 131 12.88 -7.21 0.93
CA HIS A 131 13.28 -7.44 -0.47
C HIS A 131 12.33 -8.43 -1.14
N TRP A 132 11.42 -7.92 -1.97
CA TRP A 132 10.35 -8.70 -2.60
C TRP A 132 10.81 -9.87 -3.48
N GLU A 133 12.01 -9.79 -4.03
CA GLU A 133 12.58 -10.84 -4.88
C GLU A 133 13.30 -11.96 -4.10
N LYS A 134 13.63 -11.71 -2.83
CA LYS A 134 14.58 -12.56 -2.06
C LYS A 134 14.05 -13.01 -0.72
N ASP A 135 13.28 -12.16 -0.06
CA ASP A 135 12.81 -12.37 1.29
C ASP A 135 11.43 -13.03 1.29
N ALA A 136 11.16 -13.83 2.32
CA ALA A 136 9.83 -14.35 2.54
C ALA A 136 8.85 -13.19 2.80
N ILE A 137 7.72 -13.23 2.09
CA ILE A 137 6.65 -12.24 2.26
C ILE A 137 5.78 -12.65 3.44
N THR A 138 5.46 -11.69 4.31
CA THR A 138 4.42 -11.88 5.33
C THR A 138 3.17 -11.14 4.88
N VAL A 139 2.03 -11.84 4.88
CA VAL A 139 0.72 -11.27 4.55
C VAL A 139 -0.18 -11.36 5.76
N ARG A 140 -0.86 -10.26 6.09
CA ARG A 140 -1.96 -10.20 7.04
C ARG A 140 -3.21 -9.76 6.29
N THR A 141 -4.32 -10.44 6.53
CA THR A 141 -5.59 -10.13 5.87
C THR A 141 -6.72 -10.13 6.88
N ARG A 142 -7.68 -9.22 6.71
CA ARG A 142 -8.91 -9.13 7.48
C ARG A 142 -10.07 -8.87 6.52
N GLY A 143 -11.19 -9.58 6.73
CA GLY A 143 -12.38 -9.45 5.90
C GLY A 143 -12.28 -10.21 4.58
N GLU A 144 -13.27 -9.98 3.71
CA GLU A 144 -13.36 -10.58 2.38
C GLU A 144 -13.44 -9.47 1.34
N SER A 145 -12.52 -9.50 0.38
CA SER A 145 -12.48 -8.52 -0.70
C SER A 145 -13.59 -8.77 -1.71
N TRP A 146 -14.14 -7.68 -2.27
CA TRP A 146 -15.05 -7.76 -3.42
C TRP A 146 -14.34 -8.04 -4.74
N GLY A 147 -13.01 -7.87 -4.79
CA GLY A 147 -12.19 -7.98 -6.00
C GLY A 147 -11.13 -9.09 -6.01
N ASP A 148 -10.70 -9.62 -4.85
CA ASP A 148 -9.63 -10.61 -4.77
C ASP A 148 -10.14 -12.05 -4.99
N GLU A 149 -10.13 -12.50 -6.24
CA GLU A 149 -9.76 -13.88 -6.58
C GLU A 149 -8.25 -14.02 -6.89
N GLN A 150 -7.47 -12.93 -6.91
CA GLN A 150 -6.08 -12.96 -7.38
C GLN A 150 -5.05 -12.66 -6.28
N GLY A 151 -3.95 -13.42 -6.28
CA GLY A 151 -2.90 -13.37 -5.28
C GLY A 151 -2.10 -12.05 -5.27
N VAL A 152 -1.09 -11.98 -4.40
CA VAL A 152 -0.16 -10.84 -4.33
C VAL A 152 0.63 -10.71 -5.63
N ASP A 153 0.33 -9.70 -6.46
CA ASP A 153 1.11 -9.36 -7.66
C ASP A 153 1.97 -8.12 -7.44
N VAL A 154 3.28 -8.33 -7.28
CA VAL A 154 4.28 -7.26 -7.15
C VAL A 154 4.28 -6.34 -8.38
N GLY A 155 3.89 -6.85 -9.56
CA GLY A 155 3.78 -6.10 -10.81
C GLY A 155 2.83 -4.91 -10.72
N SER A 156 1.72 -5.05 -9.98
CA SER A 156 0.74 -3.98 -9.77
C SER A 156 1.36 -2.77 -9.06
N TYR A 157 2.20 -3.00 -8.05
CA TYR A 157 2.80 -1.91 -7.27
C TYR A 157 3.99 -1.24 -7.96
N THR A 158 4.75 -2.00 -8.75
CA THR A 158 5.81 -1.41 -9.59
C THR A 158 5.23 -0.44 -10.63
N SER A 159 4.04 -0.74 -11.16
CA SER A 159 3.31 0.14 -12.09
C SER A 159 2.87 1.44 -11.41
N LEU A 160 2.42 1.38 -10.15
CA LEU A 160 2.06 2.56 -9.35
C LEU A 160 3.27 3.46 -9.09
N LEU A 161 4.41 2.88 -8.67
CA LEU A 161 5.66 3.62 -8.48
C LEU A 161 6.16 4.27 -9.79
N ALA A 162 6.11 3.55 -10.90
CA ALA A 162 6.47 4.09 -12.21
C ALA A 162 5.57 5.27 -12.61
N THR A 163 4.28 5.19 -12.32
CA THR A 163 3.30 6.25 -12.55
C THR A 163 3.63 7.50 -11.72
N ALA A 164 3.86 7.34 -10.41
CA ALA A 164 4.23 8.43 -9.52
C ALA A 164 5.50 9.17 -10.02
N ARG A 165 6.55 8.41 -10.38
CA ARG A 165 7.80 8.97 -10.95
C ARG A 165 7.55 9.76 -12.22
N LYS A 166 6.71 9.24 -13.12
CA LYS A 166 6.39 9.89 -14.40
C LYS A 166 5.73 11.25 -14.18
N ILE A 167 4.78 11.34 -13.24
CA ILE A 167 4.05 12.59 -12.95
C ILE A 167 4.98 13.63 -12.34
N LEU A 168 5.76 13.25 -11.32
CA LEU A 168 6.74 14.15 -10.70
C LEU A 168 7.78 14.68 -11.70
N SER A 169 8.17 13.86 -12.68
CA SER A 169 9.09 14.27 -13.75
C SER A 169 8.49 15.25 -14.77
N ARG A 170 7.15 15.33 -14.86
CA ARG A 170 6.42 16.27 -15.73
C ARG A 170 6.19 17.59 -15.01
N ASP A 171 5.78 17.53 -13.75
CA ASP A 171 5.52 18.71 -12.93
C ASP A 171 6.79 19.55 -12.69
N SER A 172 7.91 18.88 -12.39
CA SER A 172 9.23 19.53 -12.30
C SER A 172 9.70 20.24 -13.57
N ARG A 173 9.15 19.92 -14.75
CA ARG A 173 9.44 20.65 -16.00
C ARG A 173 8.55 21.88 -16.17
N GLN A 174 7.30 21.83 -15.71
CA GLN A 174 6.41 23.00 -15.74
C GLN A 174 6.88 24.10 -14.79
N LEU A 175 7.43 23.73 -13.63
CA LEU A 175 8.05 24.70 -12.69
C LEU A 175 9.32 25.38 -13.21
N ARG A 176 10.00 24.80 -14.22
CA ARG A 176 11.23 25.38 -14.81
C ARG A 176 10.99 26.22 -16.07
N GLY A 177 9.79 26.16 -16.66
CA GLY A 177 9.43 26.89 -17.88
C GLY A 177 8.81 28.28 -17.66
N SER A 178 8.60 28.69 -16.40
CA SER A 178 7.99 29.97 -16.02
C SER A 178 9.02 30.99 -15.50
N LYS A 179 10.20 31.06 -16.12
CA LYS A 179 11.19 32.12 -15.87
C LYS A 179 11.29 33.07 -17.05
#